data_AF-A0A4Q3R5S7-F1
#
_entry.id   AF-A0A4Q3R5S7-F1
#
_cell.length_a   1.000
_cell.length_b   1.000
_cell.length_c   1.000
_cell.angle_alpha   90.00
_cell.angle_beta   90.00
_cell.angle_gamma   90.00
#
_symmetry.space_group_name_H-M   'P 1'
#
loop_
_entity.id
_entity.type
_entity.pdbx_description
1 polymer ?
#
loop_
_entity_poly.entity_id
_entity_poly.type
_entity_poly.pdbx_seq_one_letter_code
_entity_poly.pdbx_strand_id
1 'polypeptide(L)'
;MQKPSQPDHMHDGFVHVKGAREHNLKNVSLKIPRDALVVFTGVSGSGKSSLAFGTLYAEAQRRYLESVSPYARRLFHQMPVPVVDEVEGLPPAVALQQQRGGTSTRSSVGSVTTISNLLRMLYSRAGDYPKGQGIIYAEAFSPNTAEGACPQCHGLGRVYDATEESMVPDPSLTIRERAIAAWPTAWGGQNLRDILITLGYDVD
;
A
#
# COMPACT_ATOMS: atom_id res chain seq x y z
N MET A 1 13.94 44.43 -17.35
CA MET A 1 12.48 44.59 -17.40
C MET A 1 11.90 43.40 -18.15
N GLN A 2 11.40 42.41 -17.42
CA GLN A 2 10.80 41.21 -17.97
C GLN A 2 9.31 41.47 -18.16
N LYS A 3 8.81 41.24 -19.37
CA LYS A 3 7.41 41.42 -19.77
C LYS A 3 6.52 40.55 -18.86
N PRO A 4 5.42 41.06 -18.27
CA PRO A 4 4.51 40.21 -17.51
C PRO A 4 3.91 39.17 -18.45
N SER A 5 4.01 37.90 -18.04
CA SER A 5 3.40 36.75 -18.70
C SER A 5 1.89 36.96 -18.84
N GLN A 6 1.36 36.65 -20.02
CA GLN A 6 -0.05 36.73 -20.35
C GLN A 6 -0.91 35.95 -19.33
N PRO A 7 -2.15 36.36 -19.05
CA PRO A 7 -3.03 35.65 -18.13
C PRO A 7 -3.26 34.25 -18.69
N ASP A 8 -2.78 33.26 -17.93
CA ASP A 8 -3.12 31.85 -18.06
C ASP A 8 -4.63 31.74 -18.18
N HIS A 9 -5.15 30.90 -19.08
CA HIS A 9 -6.59 30.73 -19.26
C HIS A 9 -7.22 30.46 -17.90
N MET A 10 -7.88 31.47 -17.33
CA MET A 10 -8.50 31.43 -16.00
C MET A 10 -9.52 30.30 -16.03
N HIS A 11 -9.11 29.11 -15.59
CA HIS A 11 -10.05 28.22 -14.95
C HIS A 11 -10.78 29.08 -13.92
N ASP A 12 -12.12 29.04 -13.92
CA ASP A 12 -12.98 29.89 -13.09
C ASP A 12 -12.83 29.64 -11.57
N GLY A 13 -11.76 28.97 -11.16
CA GLY A 13 -11.50 28.53 -9.80
C GLY A 13 -12.24 27.25 -9.45
N PHE A 14 -12.87 26.55 -10.40
CA PHE A 14 -13.63 25.33 -10.11
C PHE A 14 -13.19 24.13 -10.95
N VAL A 15 -13.40 22.96 -10.37
CA VAL A 15 -13.53 21.70 -11.09
C VAL A 15 -15.00 21.51 -11.43
N HIS A 16 -15.30 21.37 -12.71
CA HIS A 16 -16.66 21.11 -13.20
C HIS A 16 -16.82 19.63 -13.46
N VAL A 17 -17.84 19.01 -12.88
CA VAL A 17 -18.22 17.63 -13.15
C VAL A 17 -19.59 17.66 -13.81
N LYS A 18 -19.73 17.02 -14.97
CA LYS A 18 -21.01 16.88 -15.68
C LYS A 18 -21.37 15.41 -15.86
N GLY A 19 -22.56 15.05 -15.41
CA GLY A 19 -23.17 13.74 -15.65
C GLY A 19 -22.40 12.55 -15.06
N ALA A 20 -21.89 12.67 -13.83
CA ALA A 20 -21.26 11.55 -13.15
C ALA A 20 -22.29 10.46 -12.81
N ARG A 21 -22.01 9.23 -13.23
CA ARG A 21 -22.88 8.04 -13.11
C ARG A 21 -22.14 6.81 -12.60
N GLU A 22 -20.94 6.99 -12.05
CA GLU A 22 -20.16 5.90 -11.48
C GLU A 22 -20.93 5.21 -10.33
N HIS A 23 -21.06 3.89 -10.40
CA HIS A 23 -21.82 3.06 -9.48
C HIS A 23 -23.26 3.56 -9.21
N ASN A 24 -23.48 4.20 -8.07
CA ASN A 24 -24.79 4.62 -7.57
C ASN A 24 -25.10 6.10 -7.86
N LEU A 25 -24.22 6.81 -8.57
CA LEU A 25 -24.44 8.22 -8.91
C LEU A 25 -25.55 8.37 -9.95
N LYS A 26 -26.48 9.29 -9.69
CA LYS A 26 -27.67 9.52 -10.53
C LYS A 26 -27.49 10.75 -11.43
N ASN A 27 -26.56 10.65 -12.39
CA ASN A 27 -26.26 11.73 -13.35
C ASN A 27 -25.91 13.06 -12.69
N VAL A 28 -24.98 13.01 -11.72
CA VAL A 28 -24.66 14.14 -10.86
C VAL A 28 -23.76 15.14 -11.59
N SER A 29 -24.14 16.42 -11.56
CA SER A 29 -23.31 17.52 -12.05
C SER A 29 -23.09 18.53 -10.93
N LEU A 30 -21.84 18.95 -10.72
CA LEU A 30 -21.48 19.89 -9.66
C LEU A 30 -20.23 20.71 -10.01
N LYS A 31 -20.04 21.81 -9.27
CA LYS A 31 -18.83 22.62 -9.28
C LYS A 31 -18.12 22.49 -7.94
N ILE A 32 -16.82 22.22 -7.97
CA ILE A 32 -15.99 22.04 -6.77
C ILE A 32 -14.94 23.15 -6.76
N PRO A 33 -14.88 24.01 -5.72
CA PRO A 33 -13.86 25.06 -5.68
C PRO A 33 -12.46 24.46 -5.59
N ARG A 34 -11.54 25.01 -6.38
CA ARG A 34 -10.11 24.75 -6.30
C ARG A 34 -9.50 25.52 -5.12
N ASP A 35 -8.32 25.08 -4.71
CA ASP A 35 -7.50 25.74 -3.68
C ASP A 35 -8.26 25.91 -2.35
N ALA A 36 -9.22 25.03 -2.10
CA ALA A 36 -10.10 25.02 -0.94
C ALA A 36 -10.20 23.61 -0.34
N LEU A 37 -10.41 23.55 0.98
CA LEU A 37 -10.74 22.29 1.64
C LEU A 37 -12.21 21.95 1.38
N VAL A 38 -12.46 20.95 0.54
CA VAL A 38 -13.81 20.48 0.21
C VAL A 38 -14.10 19.18 0.94
N VAL A 39 -15.23 19.13 1.64
CA VAL A 39 -15.68 17.94 2.37
C VAL A 39 -16.96 17.41 1.74
N PHE A 40 -16.93 16.17 1.23
CA PHE A 40 -18.12 15.47 0.78
C PHE A 40 -18.80 14.77 1.96
N THR A 41 -20.00 15.21 2.32
CA THR A 41 -20.78 14.66 3.45
C THR A 41 -22.01 13.89 2.96
N GLY A 42 -22.61 13.09 3.86
CA GLY A 42 -23.82 12.30 3.58
C GLY A 42 -23.79 10.88 4.13
N VAL A 43 -24.95 10.23 4.19
CA VAL A 43 -25.14 8.88 4.75
C VAL A 43 -24.32 7.81 4.02
N SER A 44 -24.04 6.67 4.69
CA SER A 44 -23.36 5.54 4.05
C SER A 44 -24.10 5.11 2.77
N GLY A 45 -23.36 4.82 1.69
CA GLY A 45 -23.96 4.46 0.41
C GLY A 45 -24.57 5.62 -0.39
N SER A 46 -24.39 6.88 0.01
CA SER A 46 -24.90 8.04 -0.76
C SER A 46 -24.12 8.36 -2.05
N GLY A 47 -22.98 7.71 -2.29
CA GLY A 47 -22.15 7.91 -3.50
C GLY A 47 -20.96 8.86 -3.34
N LYS A 48 -20.61 9.28 -2.12
CA LYS A 48 -19.42 10.12 -1.83
C LYS A 48 -18.13 9.51 -2.39
N SER A 49 -17.88 8.24 -2.06
CA SER A 49 -16.67 7.54 -2.51
C SER A 49 -16.70 7.29 -4.02
N SER A 50 -17.87 7.02 -4.58
CA SER A 50 -18.09 6.92 -6.03
C SER A 50 -17.69 8.23 -6.72
N LEU A 51 -18.11 9.38 -6.20
CA LEU A 51 -17.75 10.69 -6.75
C LEU A 51 -16.26 11.01 -6.55
N ALA A 52 -15.74 10.87 -5.33
CA ALA A 52 -14.38 11.30 -4.99
C ALA A 52 -13.30 10.37 -5.58
N PHE A 53 -13.41 9.06 -5.38
CA PHE A 53 -12.41 8.09 -5.82
C PHE A 53 -12.78 7.47 -7.16
N GLY A 54 -14.04 7.07 -7.32
CA GLY A 54 -14.53 6.41 -8.52
C GLY A 54 -14.59 7.34 -9.73
N THR A 55 -14.88 8.63 -9.56
CA THR A 55 -14.99 9.60 -10.67
C THR A 55 -13.82 10.58 -10.70
N LEU A 56 -13.66 11.45 -9.69
CA LEU A 56 -12.67 12.53 -9.72
C LEU A 56 -11.23 12.00 -9.77
N TYR A 57 -10.84 11.14 -8.82
CA TYR A 57 -9.50 10.58 -8.81
C TYR A 57 -9.20 9.72 -10.04
N ALA A 58 -10.16 8.89 -10.47
CA ALA A 58 -10.03 8.07 -11.67
C ALA A 58 -9.79 8.94 -12.93
N GLU A 59 -10.56 10.02 -13.11
CA GLU A 59 -10.36 10.97 -14.22
C GLU A 59 -9.00 11.67 -14.14
N ALA A 60 -8.58 12.12 -12.95
CA ALA A 60 -7.28 12.76 -12.78
C ALA A 60 -6.13 11.81 -13.14
N GLN A 61 -6.21 10.56 -12.69
CA GLN A 61 -5.20 9.55 -12.99
C GLN A 61 -5.19 9.20 -14.48
N ARG A 62 -6.35 9.05 -15.12
CA ARG A 62 -6.46 8.80 -16.56
C ARG A 62 -5.77 9.88 -17.38
N ARG A 63 -6.08 11.15 -17.11
CA ARG A 63 -5.46 12.31 -17.80
C ARG A 63 -3.97 12.40 -17.56
N TYR A 64 -3.52 12.13 -16.34
CA TYR A 64 -2.11 12.07 -16.03
C TYR A 64 -1.41 10.97 -16.82
N LEU A 65 -2.01 9.77 -16.91
CA LEU A 65 -1.43 8.67 -17.68
C LEU A 65 -1.46 8.93 -19.20
N GLU A 66 -2.41 9.71 -19.70
CA GLU A 66 -2.46 10.13 -21.10
C GLU A 66 -1.25 10.98 -21.51
N SER A 67 -0.63 11.70 -20.57
CA SER A 67 0.58 12.48 -20.85
C SER A 67 1.89 11.70 -20.72
N VAL A 68 1.87 10.47 -20.18
CA VAL A 68 3.08 9.62 -20.08
C VAL A 68 3.20 8.62 -21.23
N SER A 69 4.43 8.16 -21.47
CA SER A 69 4.76 7.20 -22.53
C SER A 69 4.00 5.87 -22.37
N PRO A 70 3.68 5.15 -23.48
CA PRO A 70 2.98 3.87 -23.41
C PRO A 70 3.67 2.82 -22.52
N TYR A 71 5.01 2.87 -22.41
CA TYR A 71 5.77 1.98 -21.55
C TYR A 71 5.52 2.29 -20.06
N ALA A 72 5.58 3.57 -19.67
CA ALA A 72 5.32 3.99 -18.29
C ALA A 72 3.89 3.65 -17.85
N ARG A 73 2.89 3.73 -18.74
CA ARG A 73 1.49 3.38 -18.44
C ARG A 73 1.31 1.94 -17.95
N ARG A 74 2.17 1.00 -18.35
CA ARG A 74 2.09 -0.42 -17.92
C ARG A 74 2.60 -0.64 -16.50
N LEU A 75 3.37 0.30 -15.96
CA LEU A 75 3.93 0.22 -14.61
C LEU A 75 2.96 0.71 -13.54
N PHE A 76 1.89 1.39 -13.92
CA PHE A 76 0.89 1.93 -13.01
C PHE A 76 -0.36 1.05 -12.97
N HIS A 77 -0.94 0.91 -11.77
CA HIS A 77 -2.28 0.35 -11.63
C HIS A 77 -3.28 1.34 -12.24
N GLN A 78 -3.87 0.96 -13.37
CA GLN A 78 -4.84 1.78 -14.08
C GLN A 78 -6.21 1.63 -13.43
N MET A 79 -6.77 2.75 -12.97
CA MET A 79 -8.18 2.77 -12.57
C MET A 79 -9.06 2.57 -13.83
N PRO A 80 -10.23 1.91 -13.69
CA PRO A 80 -11.23 1.87 -14.75
C PRO A 80 -11.59 3.27 -15.21
N VAL A 81 -11.96 3.41 -16.49
CA VAL A 81 -12.49 4.67 -17.02
C VAL A 81 -13.82 4.96 -16.32
N PRO A 82 -13.95 6.11 -15.64
CA PRO A 82 -15.17 6.43 -14.91
C PRO A 82 -16.32 6.78 -15.83
N VAL A 83 -17.54 6.46 -15.42
CA VAL A 83 -18.75 6.82 -16.16
C VAL A 83 -19.14 8.27 -15.85
N VAL A 84 -18.65 9.21 -16.65
CA VAL A 84 -18.92 10.65 -16.54
C VAL A 84 -18.90 11.28 -17.94
N ASP A 85 -19.72 12.31 -18.18
CA ASP A 85 -19.75 12.98 -19.50
C ASP A 85 -18.53 13.87 -19.69
N GLU A 86 -18.21 14.69 -18.69
CA GLU A 86 -17.13 15.65 -18.76
C GLU A 86 -16.62 16.03 -17.37
N VAL A 87 -15.31 16.21 -17.25
CA VAL A 87 -14.69 16.87 -16.09
C VAL A 87 -13.74 17.96 -16.59
N GLU A 88 -13.83 19.18 -16.07
CA GLU A 88 -12.96 20.31 -16.47
C GLU A 88 -12.27 20.91 -15.25
N GLY A 89 -11.10 21.53 -15.44
CA GLY A 89 -10.38 22.22 -14.37
C GLY A 89 -9.73 21.32 -13.32
N LEU A 90 -9.76 20.00 -13.51
CA LEU A 90 -9.22 19.00 -12.58
C LEU A 90 -7.67 18.95 -12.64
N PRO A 91 -6.96 19.26 -11.53
CA PRO A 91 -5.51 19.13 -11.47
C PRO A 91 -5.07 17.65 -11.35
N PRO A 92 -3.77 17.34 -11.53
CA PRO A 92 -3.22 16.05 -11.12
C PRO A 92 -3.57 15.77 -9.65
N ALA A 93 -4.09 14.58 -9.37
CA ALA A 93 -4.61 14.24 -8.05
C ALA A 93 -3.85 13.06 -7.44
N VAL A 94 -3.71 13.12 -6.11
CA VAL A 94 -3.20 12.02 -5.29
C VAL A 94 -4.33 11.58 -4.35
N ALA A 95 -4.70 10.31 -4.39
CA ALA A 95 -5.65 9.73 -3.45
C ALA A 95 -4.92 9.08 -2.29
N LEU A 96 -5.16 9.59 -1.09
CA LEU A 96 -4.77 8.92 0.16
C LEU A 96 -5.91 8.01 0.59
N GLN A 97 -5.86 6.75 0.16
CA GLN A 97 -6.80 5.74 0.62
C GLN A 97 -6.36 5.20 1.98
N GLN A 98 -7.34 4.83 2.81
CA GLN A 98 -7.07 4.02 4.00
C GLN A 98 -6.53 2.66 3.52
N GLN A 99 -5.21 2.48 3.51
CA GLN A 99 -4.62 1.16 3.27
C GLN A 99 -5.08 0.23 4.38
N ARG A 100 -5.99 -0.69 4.03
CA ARG A 100 -6.33 -1.86 4.86
C ARG A 100 -5.40 -3.05 4.57
N GLY A 101 -4.48 -2.89 3.62
CA GLY A 101 -3.42 -3.86 3.34
C GLY A 101 -2.36 -3.78 4.43
N GLY A 102 -2.08 -4.91 5.08
CA GLY A 102 -1.10 -4.98 6.15
C GLY A 102 0.23 -4.42 5.70
N THR A 103 0.76 -3.45 6.44
CA THR A 103 2.17 -3.10 6.34
C THR A 103 2.97 -4.38 6.48
N SER A 104 3.76 -4.74 5.47
CA SER A 104 4.76 -5.79 5.65
C SER A 104 5.57 -5.46 6.90
N THR A 105 5.94 -6.46 7.69
CA THR A 105 6.74 -6.29 8.92
C THR A 105 8.08 -5.60 8.66
N ARG A 106 8.51 -5.51 7.40
CA ARG A 106 9.70 -4.76 6.95
C ARG A 106 9.46 -3.28 6.64
N SER A 107 8.22 -2.83 6.57
CA SER A 107 7.90 -1.43 6.28
C SER A 107 8.14 -0.56 7.51
N SER A 108 8.92 0.50 7.34
CA SER A 108 9.14 1.53 8.36
C SER A 108 8.81 2.90 7.79
N VAL A 109 8.69 3.92 8.66
CA VAL A 109 8.61 5.32 8.22
C VAL A 109 9.79 5.68 7.32
N GLY A 110 10.98 5.15 7.63
CA GLY A 110 12.20 5.33 6.85
C GLY A 110 12.06 4.87 5.40
N SER A 111 11.50 3.67 5.19
CA SER A 111 11.31 3.10 3.86
C SER A 111 10.15 3.74 3.10
N VAL A 112 9.03 4.03 3.79
CA VAL A 112 7.83 4.62 3.17
C VAL A 112 8.09 6.05 2.68
N THR A 113 8.81 6.84 3.47
CA THR A 113 9.19 8.22 3.08
C THR A 113 10.42 8.25 2.17
N THR A 114 11.04 7.10 1.91
CA THR A 114 12.31 6.94 1.18
C THR A 114 13.53 7.65 1.80
N ILE A 115 13.40 8.25 2.99
CA ILE A 115 14.53 8.90 3.69
C ILE A 115 15.65 7.91 3.99
N SER A 116 15.33 6.63 4.20
CA SER A 116 16.34 5.58 4.39
C SER A 116 17.31 5.48 3.22
N ASN A 117 16.86 5.82 2.00
CA ASN A 117 17.72 5.81 0.81
C ASN A 117 18.77 6.92 0.85
N LEU A 118 18.42 8.08 1.38
CA LEU A 118 19.35 9.19 1.55
C LEU A 118 20.32 8.91 2.71
N LEU A 119 19.81 8.38 3.82
CA LEU A 119 20.63 8.03 4.98
C LEU A 119 21.69 6.98 4.64
N ARG A 120 21.35 5.92 3.90
CA ARG A 120 22.34 4.91 3.49
C ARG A 120 23.43 5.50 2.59
N MET A 121 23.09 6.43 1.71
CA MET A 121 24.07 7.12 0.87
C MET A 121 24.97 8.02 1.72
N LEU A 122 24.38 8.74 2.68
CA LEU A 122 25.12 9.58 3.62
C LEU A 122 26.12 8.74 4.43
N TYR A 123 25.69 7.65 5.06
CA TYR A 123 26.59 6.76 5.81
C TYR A 123 27.69 6.15 4.95
N SER A 124 27.37 5.82 3.69
CA SER A 124 28.34 5.25 2.75
C SER A 124 29.33 6.26 2.17
N ARG A 125 29.06 7.57 2.23
CA ARG A 125 29.93 8.60 1.62
C ARG A 125 30.57 9.54 2.63
N ALA A 126 29.93 9.72 3.78
CA ALA A 126 30.32 10.68 4.80
C ALA A 126 30.44 10.05 6.20
N GLY A 127 30.34 8.71 6.31
CA GLY A 127 30.58 8.00 7.56
C GLY A 127 32.07 7.86 7.87
N ASP A 128 32.41 7.88 9.15
CA ASP A 128 33.77 7.57 9.61
C ASP A 128 34.00 6.05 9.61
N TYR A 129 35.09 5.62 8.96
CA TYR A 129 35.46 4.21 8.88
C TYR A 129 36.56 3.86 9.88
N PRO A 130 36.50 2.67 10.52
CA PRO A 130 37.61 2.14 11.28
C PRO A 130 38.89 2.02 10.43
N LYS A 131 40.06 2.11 11.06
CA LYS A 131 41.35 1.95 10.36
C LYS A 131 41.41 0.58 9.67
N GLY A 132 41.74 0.59 8.38
CA GLY A 132 41.86 -0.63 7.57
C GLY A 132 40.54 -1.12 6.95
N GLN A 133 39.42 -0.48 7.25
CA GLN A 133 38.13 -0.79 6.62
C GLN A 133 38.04 -0.09 5.25
N GLY A 134 37.76 -0.87 4.20
CA GLY A 134 37.45 -0.34 2.86
C GLY A 134 36.07 0.33 2.82
N ILE A 135 35.75 0.98 1.69
CA ILE A 135 34.46 1.64 1.52
C ILE A 135 33.31 0.64 1.75
N ILE A 136 32.35 1.03 2.58
CA ILE A 136 31.10 0.28 2.78
C ILE A 136 30.04 0.95 1.91
N TYR A 137 29.46 0.20 0.98
CA TYR A 137 28.46 0.73 0.04
C TYR A 137 27.09 0.93 0.73
N ALA A 138 26.18 1.64 0.05
CA ALA A 138 24.90 2.04 0.62
C ALA A 138 24.02 0.83 0.97
N GLU A 139 24.18 -0.27 0.24
CA GLU A 139 23.47 -1.52 0.37
C GLU A 139 23.70 -2.14 1.76
N ALA A 140 24.93 -2.10 2.28
CA ALA A 140 25.26 -2.58 3.62
C ALA A 140 24.52 -1.83 4.76
N PHE A 141 23.99 -0.64 4.50
CA PHE A 141 23.18 0.12 5.47
C PHE A 141 21.67 -0.08 5.29
N SER A 142 21.26 -1.07 4.48
CA SER A 142 19.86 -1.38 4.23
C SER A 142 19.45 -2.71 4.87
N PRO A 143 18.45 -2.72 5.78
CA PRO A 143 17.93 -3.96 6.36
C PRO A 143 17.16 -4.82 5.34
N ASN A 144 16.91 -4.29 4.13
CA ASN A 144 16.18 -4.99 3.07
C ASN A 144 17.10 -5.60 2.02
N THR A 145 18.43 -5.55 2.19
CA THR A 145 19.40 -6.18 1.28
C THR A 145 20.10 -7.34 1.98
N ALA A 146 20.58 -8.32 1.21
CA ALA A 146 21.34 -9.42 1.79
C ALA A 146 22.65 -8.95 2.46
N GLU A 147 23.27 -7.89 1.94
CA GLU A 147 24.51 -7.32 2.46
C GLU A 147 24.30 -6.61 3.81
N GLY A 148 23.23 -5.81 3.95
CA GLY A 148 22.96 -5.02 5.15
C GLY A 148 22.03 -5.69 6.16
N ALA A 149 21.31 -6.75 5.79
CA ALA A 149 20.39 -7.42 6.69
C ALA A 149 21.13 -8.29 7.72
N CYS A 150 20.67 -8.21 8.97
CA CYS A 150 21.12 -9.14 10.01
C CYS A 150 20.82 -10.59 9.60
N PRO A 151 21.78 -11.53 9.68
CA PRO A 151 21.58 -12.91 9.23
C PRO A 151 20.60 -13.71 10.10
N GLN A 152 20.28 -13.25 11.31
CA GLN A 152 19.38 -13.93 12.25
C GLN A 152 17.92 -13.51 12.05
N CYS A 153 17.64 -12.21 12.03
CA CYS A 153 16.28 -11.69 11.84
C CYS A 153 15.98 -11.30 10.39
N HIS A 154 16.95 -11.45 9.49
CA HIS A 154 16.88 -11.02 8.09
C HIS A 154 16.46 -9.55 7.94
N GLY A 155 16.85 -8.67 8.87
CA GLY A 155 16.50 -7.25 8.84
C GLY A 155 15.08 -6.91 9.32
N LEU A 156 14.35 -7.87 9.89
CA LEU A 156 13.05 -7.61 10.55
C LEU A 156 13.19 -6.91 11.91
N GLY A 157 14.38 -6.97 12.52
CA GLY A 157 14.64 -6.47 13.86
C GLY A 157 14.02 -7.31 14.99
N ARG A 158 13.26 -8.35 14.65
CA ARG A 158 12.67 -9.33 15.58
C ARG A 158 12.73 -10.72 14.95
N VAL A 159 12.85 -11.75 15.79
CA VAL A 159 12.71 -13.15 15.41
C VAL A 159 11.41 -13.65 16.02
N TYR A 160 10.56 -14.28 15.21
CA TYR A 160 9.39 -14.99 15.69
C TYR A 160 9.76 -16.46 15.72
N ASP A 161 9.81 -17.03 16.92
CA ASP A 161 10.10 -18.44 17.12
C ASP A 161 8.85 -19.16 17.63
N ALA A 162 8.65 -20.39 17.17
CA ALA A 162 7.53 -21.22 17.58
C ALA A 162 8.01 -22.17 18.67
N THR A 163 7.61 -21.91 19.91
CA THR A 163 7.89 -22.82 21.03
C THR A 163 6.85 -23.92 21.08
N GLU A 164 7.21 -25.07 21.66
CA GLU A 164 6.27 -26.17 21.91
C GLU A 164 5.04 -25.68 22.70
N GLU A 165 5.25 -24.89 23.75
CA GLU A 165 4.17 -24.27 24.54
C GLU A 165 3.24 -23.37 23.69
N SER A 166 3.79 -22.65 22.71
CA SER A 166 2.98 -21.82 21.81
C SER A 166 2.18 -22.63 20.77
N MET A 167 2.68 -23.81 20.42
CA MET A 167 2.05 -24.72 19.44
C MET A 167 1.09 -25.71 20.11
N VAL A 168 1.36 -26.09 21.36
CA VAL A 168 0.61 -27.03 22.18
C VAL A 168 0.32 -26.37 23.54
N PRO A 169 -0.69 -25.49 23.61
CA PRO A 169 -0.97 -24.71 24.83
C PRO A 169 -1.47 -25.57 25.99
N ASP A 170 -2.07 -26.71 25.69
CA ASP A 170 -2.50 -27.70 26.67
C ASP A 170 -2.00 -29.09 26.25
N PRO A 171 -0.89 -29.56 26.85
CA PRO A 171 -0.32 -30.87 26.53
C PRO A 171 -1.11 -32.03 27.13
N SER A 172 -2.16 -31.78 27.92
CA SER A 172 -3.04 -32.83 28.43
C SER A 172 -4.09 -33.29 27.43
N LEU A 173 -4.29 -32.52 26.36
CA LEU A 173 -5.21 -32.85 25.27
C LEU A 173 -4.53 -33.78 24.25
N THR A 174 -5.33 -34.62 23.62
CA THR A 174 -4.89 -35.42 22.48
C THR A 174 -4.86 -34.59 21.19
N ILE A 175 -4.22 -35.11 20.14
CA ILE A 175 -4.24 -34.47 18.82
C ILE A 175 -5.69 -34.39 18.30
N ARG A 176 -6.52 -35.40 18.59
CA ARG A 176 -7.95 -35.41 18.27
C ARG A 176 -8.73 -34.33 19.03
N GLU A 177 -8.37 -34.10 20.29
CA GLU A 177 -8.92 -33.04 21.15
C GLU A 177 -8.39 -31.64 20.84
N ARG A 178 -7.54 -31.50 19.82
CA ARG A 178 -6.98 -30.24 19.30
C ARG A 178 -5.88 -29.64 20.19
N ALA A 179 -5.00 -30.48 20.71
CA ALA A 179 -3.79 -30.05 21.40
C ALA A 179 -2.94 -29.06 20.57
N ILE A 180 -2.85 -29.25 19.24
CA ILE A 180 -2.02 -28.43 18.36
C ILE A 180 -2.79 -27.17 17.90
N ALA A 181 -2.54 -26.04 18.56
CA ALA A 181 -3.21 -24.76 18.29
C ALA A 181 -2.89 -24.16 16.92
N ALA A 182 -1.73 -24.49 16.35
CA ALA A 182 -1.33 -24.02 15.02
C ALA A 182 -2.14 -24.64 13.87
N TRP A 183 -2.92 -25.70 14.12
CA TRP A 183 -3.69 -26.37 13.08
C TRP A 183 -5.01 -25.65 12.78
N PRO A 184 -5.40 -25.52 11.49
CA PRO A 184 -6.63 -24.83 11.12
C PRO A 184 -7.87 -25.60 11.63
N THR A 185 -8.87 -24.86 12.11
CA THR A 185 -10.03 -25.39 12.86
C THR A 185 -11.11 -26.10 12.00
N ALA A 186 -10.86 -26.32 10.71
CA ALA A 186 -11.80 -26.90 9.74
C ALA A 186 -11.18 -28.09 8.98
N TRP A 187 -11.60 -28.33 7.72
CA TRP A 187 -11.12 -29.45 6.90
C TRP A 187 -9.60 -29.58 6.87
N GLY A 188 -8.86 -28.47 6.89
CA GLY A 188 -7.39 -28.49 6.96
C GLY A 188 -6.84 -29.22 8.19
N GLY A 189 -7.42 -29.02 9.37
CA GLY A 189 -6.97 -29.72 10.59
C GLY A 189 -7.39 -31.19 10.60
N GLN A 190 -8.53 -31.52 9.97
CA GLN A 190 -8.93 -32.92 9.80
C GLN A 190 -7.98 -33.67 8.87
N ASN A 191 -7.63 -33.07 7.74
CA ASN A 191 -6.68 -33.65 6.79
C ASN A 191 -5.33 -33.95 7.44
N LEU A 192 -4.80 -33.02 8.25
CA LEU A 192 -3.55 -33.22 8.99
C LEU A 192 -3.64 -34.40 9.99
N ARG A 193 -4.78 -34.58 10.67
CA ARG A 193 -5.01 -35.78 11.52
C ARG A 193 -5.03 -37.07 10.71
N ASP A 194 -5.75 -37.08 9.59
CA ASP A 194 -5.89 -38.27 8.75
C ASP A 194 -4.53 -38.70 8.16
N ILE A 195 -3.66 -37.73 7.82
CA ILE A 195 -2.27 -37.98 7.43
C ILE A 195 -1.50 -38.65 8.57
N LEU A 196 -1.59 -38.14 9.80
CA LEU A 196 -0.89 -38.75 10.94
C LEU A 196 -1.34 -40.19 11.20
N ILE A 197 -2.65 -40.46 11.16
CA ILE A 197 -3.20 -41.82 11.28
C ILE A 197 -2.65 -42.72 10.17
N THR A 198 -2.62 -42.23 8.93
CA THR A 198 -2.10 -42.99 7.78
C THR A 198 -0.60 -43.29 7.92
N LEU A 199 0.15 -42.37 8.52
CA LEU A 199 1.56 -42.55 8.84
C LEU A 199 1.80 -43.44 10.08
N GLY A 200 0.75 -43.88 10.77
CA GLY A 200 0.81 -44.77 11.92
C GLY A 200 1.09 -44.08 13.25
N TYR A 201 0.88 -42.76 13.35
CA TYR A 201 0.97 -42.04 14.62
C TYR A 201 -0.32 -42.18 15.41
N ASP A 202 -0.19 -42.33 16.73
CA ASP A 202 -1.31 -42.23 17.66
C ASP A 202 -1.75 -40.77 17.77
N VAL A 203 -3.05 -40.54 17.66
CA VAL A 203 -3.67 -39.20 17.70
C VAL A 203 -4.69 -39.07 18.82
N ASP A 204 -4.89 -40.15 19.57
CA ASP A 204 -5.73 -40.23 20.77
C ASP A 204 -4.90 -40.14 22.05
#